data_AF-A0A9E1IVU5-F1
#
_entry.id   AF-A0A9E1IVU5-F1
#
_cell.length_a   1.000
_cell.length_b   1.000
_cell.length_c   1.000
_cell.angle_alpha   90.00
_cell.angle_beta   90.00
_cell.angle_gamma   90.00
#
_symmetry.space_group_name_H-M   'P 1'
#
loop_
_entity.id
_entity.type
_entity.pdbx_description
1 polymer ?
#
loop_
_entity_poly.entity_id
_entity_poly.type
_entity_poly.pdbx_seq_one_letter_code
_entity_poly.pdbx_strand_id
1 'polypeptide(L)'
;MTQPLQRTGECHSCGECCKTVNMTVVRDITIQQHGSLKELELYLSYRGIRVVGSDEKRNQLYYSIDVPCSELTEDNRCRVHDSPNKPLICHRYPSSKEDVEDIPECGYDFQPANRQ
;
A
#
# COMPACT_ATOMS: atom_id res chain seq x y z
N MET A 1 4.02 12.02 -22.41
CA MET A 1 4.82 12.01 -21.18
C MET A 1 3.90 12.37 -20.05
N THR A 2 3.61 11.44 -19.13
CA THR A 2 2.72 11.69 -17.99
C THR A 2 3.41 12.65 -17.04
N GLN A 3 2.72 13.72 -16.63
CA GLN A 3 3.27 14.68 -15.67
C GLN A 3 3.52 13.97 -14.33
N PRO A 4 4.66 14.19 -13.66
CA PRO A 4 4.93 13.57 -12.37
C PRO A 4 3.87 14.04 -11.36
N LEU A 5 3.35 13.12 -10.55
CA LEU A 5 2.45 13.41 -9.45
C LEU A 5 3.25 13.68 -8.17
N GLN A 6 2.81 14.64 -7.38
CA GLN A 6 3.37 14.99 -6.08
C GLN A 6 2.33 14.70 -5.00
N ARG A 7 2.76 14.01 -3.93
CA ARG A 7 1.95 13.80 -2.73
C ARG A 7 1.77 15.12 -1.99
N THR A 8 0.53 15.50 -1.72
CA THR A 8 0.13 16.71 -0.98
C THR A 8 -0.75 16.33 0.22
N GLY A 9 -0.96 17.26 1.14
CA GLY A 9 -1.77 17.04 2.34
C GLY A 9 -0.96 16.48 3.51
N GLU A 10 -1.68 15.98 4.53
CA GLU A 10 -1.10 15.52 5.79
C GLU A 10 -1.86 14.35 6.40
N CYS A 11 -1.19 13.60 7.28
CA CYS A 11 -1.82 12.54 8.03
C CYS A 11 -2.69 13.15 9.13
N HIS A 12 -3.95 12.74 9.20
CA HIS A 12 -4.94 13.12 10.22
C HIS A 12 -5.52 11.91 10.99
N SER A 13 -4.79 10.78 10.98
CA SER A 13 -5.16 9.56 11.71
C SER A 13 -6.43 8.83 11.25
N CYS A 14 -6.70 8.75 9.94
CA CYS A 14 -7.85 8.01 9.40
C CYS A 14 -7.76 6.47 9.51
N GLY A 15 -6.64 5.91 9.96
CA GLY A 15 -6.48 4.47 10.21
C GLY A 15 -6.36 3.55 8.98
N GLU A 16 -6.59 4.06 7.77
CA GLU A 16 -6.69 3.23 6.56
C GLU A 16 -5.40 2.49 6.22
N CYS A 17 -4.24 3.15 6.38
CA CYS A 17 -2.93 2.50 6.18
C CYS A 17 -2.59 1.42 7.21
N CYS A 18 -3.38 1.31 8.28
CA CYS A 18 -3.20 0.32 9.33
C CYS A 18 -4.05 -0.94 9.13
N LYS A 19 -4.93 -0.99 8.12
CA LYS A 19 -5.85 -2.12 7.91
C LYS A 19 -5.20 -3.33 7.25
N THR A 20 -4.24 -3.09 6.35
CA THR A 20 -3.57 -4.14 5.59
C THR A 20 -2.07 -3.90 5.50
N VAL A 21 -1.32 -4.96 5.25
CA VAL A 21 0.09 -4.88 4.88
C VAL A 21 0.20 -5.09 3.38
N ASN A 22 0.67 -4.05 2.67
CA ASN A 22 0.92 -4.13 1.23
C ASN A 22 2.41 -4.40 0.96
N MET A 23 2.70 -5.31 0.04
CA MET A 23 4.07 -5.72 -0.30
C MET A 23 4.25 -5.74 -1.82
N THR A 24 5.42 -5.29 -2.27
CA THR A 24 5.83 -5.39 -3.67
C THR A 24 6.91 -6.45 -3.80
N VAL A 25 6.74 -7.38 -4.73
CA VAL A 25 7.72 -8.43 -5.05
C VAL A 25 8.12 -8.38 -6.52
N VAL A 26 9.25 -9.00 -6.87
CA VAL A 26 9.73 -9.09 -8.26
C VAL A 26 8.90 -10.14 -9.00
N ARG A 27 8.06 -9.69 -9.93
CA ARG A 27 7.03 -10.50 -10.58
C ARG A 27 7.60 -11.78 -11.18
N ASP A 28 8.58 -11.67 -12.07
CA ASP A 28 9.05 -12.80 -12.87
C ASP A 28 9.77 -13.85 -12.01
N ILE A 29 10.56 -13.42 -11.02
CA ILE A 29 11.21 -14.32 -10.06
C ILE A 29 10.16 -15.07 -9.24
N THR A 30 9.14 -14.36 -8.75
CA THR A 30 8.11 -14.98 -7.93
C THR A 30 7.22 -15.94 -8.72
N ILE A 31 6.84 -15.60 -9.97
CA ILE A 31 6.09 -16.50 -10.83
C ILE A 31 6.93 -17.73 -11.20
N GLN A 32 8.21 -17.55 -11.55
CA GLN A 32 9.11 -18.65 -11.87
C GLN A 32 9.23 -19.63 -10.70
N GLN A 33 9.34 -19.12 -9.47
CA GLN A 33 9.43 -19.95 -8.26
C GLN A 33 8.19 -20.86 -8.05
N HIS A 34 7.01 -20.38 -8.44
CA HIS A 34 5.74 -21.11 -8.24
C HIS A 34 5.25 -21.82 -9.51
N GLY A 35 5.94 -21.65 -10.64
CA GLY A 35 5.60 -22.25 -11.94
C GLY A 35 4.49 -21.52 -12.72
N SER A 36 3.55 -20.85 -12.04
CA SER A 36 2.56 -19.98 -12.68
C SER A 36 1.96 -18.97 -11.70
N LEU A 37 1.31 -17.92 -12.21
CA LEU A 37 0.53 -16.98 -11.39
C LEU A 37 -0.60 -17.69 -10.63
N LYS A 38 -1.26 -18.68 -11.24
CA LYS A 38 -2.35 -19.43 -10.62
C LYS A 38 -1.88 -20.25 -9.41
N GLU A 39 -0.74 -20.94 -9.54
CA GLU A 39 -0.15 -21.71 -8.44
C GLU A 39 0.34 -20.78 -7.31
N LEU A 40 0.89 -19.63 -7.67
CA LEU A 40 1.26 -18.58 -6.71
C LEU A 40 0.03 -18.09 -5.92
N GLU A 41 -1.04 -17.69 -6.61
CA GLU A 41 -2.29 -17.23 -5.98
C GLU A 41 -2.88 -18.30 -5.05
N LEU A 42 -2.90 -19.56 -5.50
CA LEU A 42 -3.36 -20.68 -4.68
C LEU A 42 -2.50 -20.84 -3.41
N TYR A 43 -1.17 -20.85 -3.55
CA TYR A 43 -0.24 -20.97 -2.43
C TYR A 43 -0.38 -19.82 -1.42
N LEU A 44 -0.54 -18.59 -1.90
CA LEU A 44 -0.73 -17.39 -1.08
C LEU A 44 -2.10 -17.40 -0.38
N SER A 45 -3.15 -17.89 -1.03
CA SER A 45 -4.50 -17.96 -0.46
C SER A 45 -4.56 -18.78 0.82
N TYR A 46 -3.74 -19.83 0.95
CA TYR A 46 -3.63 -20.65 2.16
C TYR A 46 -3.12 -19.88 3.39
N ARG A 47 -2.60 -18.66 3.20
CA ARG A 47 -2.07 -17.76 4.25
C ARG A 47 -2.84 -16.44 4.34
N GLY A 48 -3.97 -16.33 3.64
CA GLY A 48 -4.75 -15.09 3.59
C GLY A 48 -4.03 -13.93 2.87
N ILE A 49 -3.08 -14.24 1.98
CA ILE A 49 -2.38 -13.23 1.18
C ILE A 49 -3.05 -13.16 -0.20
N ARG A 50 -3.35 -11.95 -0.65
CA ARG A 50 -4.02 -11.68 -1.94
C ARG A 50 -3.06 -11.02 -2.91
N VAL A 51 -3.02 -11.49 -4.16
CA VAL A 51 -2.43 -10.72 -5.26
C VAL A 51 -3.44 -9.65 -5.66
N VAL A 52 -3.08 -8.38 -5.52
CA VAL A 52 -3.99 -7.24 -5.74
C VAL A 52 -3.64 -6.42 -6.97
N GLY A 53 -2.53 -6.73 -7.64
CA GLY A 53 -2.18 -6.11 -8.91
C GLY A 53 -0.77 -6.44 -9.37
N SER A 54 -0.38 -5.83 -10.49
CA SER A 54 0.95 -5.98 -11.08
C SER A 54 1.33 -4.74 -11.89
N ASP A 55 2.63 -4.47 -12.00
CA ASP A 55 3.19 -3.59 -13.02
C ASP A 55 4.22 -4.39 -13.83
N GLU A 56 3.81 -4.86 -15.01
CA GLU A 56 4.66 -5.68 -15.88
C GLU A 56 5.86 -4.90 -16.41
N LYS A 57 5.72 -3.59 -16.65
CA LYS A 57 6.82 -2.75 -17.16
C LYS A 57 7.91 -2.59 -16.10
N ARG A 58 7.53 -2.57 -14.83
CA ARG A 58 8.45 -2.49 -13.68
C ARG A 58 8.84 -3.84 -13.11
N ASN A 59 8.33 -4.95 -13.66
CA ASN A 59 8.53 -6.31 -13.14
C ASN A 59 8.08 -6.45 -11.66
N GLN A 60 6.88 -5.95 -11.34
CA GLN A 60 6.34 -5.91 -9.97
C GLN A 60 5.01 -6.67 -9.85
N LEU A 61 4.83 -7.37 -8.72
CA LEU A 61 3.55 -7.90 -8.24
C LEU A 61 3.24 -7.27 -6.88
N TYR A 62 1.98 -6.97 -6.65
CA TYR A 62 1.49 -6.34 -5.42
C TYR A 62 0.67 -7.35 -4.62
N TYR A 63 1.08 -7.57 -3.36
CA TYR A 63 0.37 -8.39 -2.40
C TYR A 63 -0.29 -7.53 -1.35
N SER A 64 -1.44 -7.98 -0.86
CA SER A 64 -2.09 -7.44 0.32
C SER A 64 -2.36 -8.56 1.32
N ILE A 65 -2.09 -8.27 2.59
CA ILE A 65 -2.34 -9.17 3.70
C ILE A 65 -3.31 -8.46 4.64
N ASP A 66 -4.45 -9.10 4.92
CA ASP A 66 -5.51 -8.55 5.76
C ASP A 66 -5.19 -8.72 7.27
N VAL A 67 -4.00 -8.24 7.67
CA VAL A 67 -3.54 -8.23 9.06
C VAL A 67 -3.49 -6.77 9.52
N PRO A 68 -4.39 -6.35 10.42
CA PRO A 68 -4.40 -5.00 10.94
C PRO A 68 -3.18 -4.75 11.84
N CYS A 69 -2.68 -3.52 11.82
CA CYS A 69 -1.65 -3.03 12.72
C CYS A 69 -2.15 -3.06 14.17
N SER A 70 -1.28 -3.45 15.11
CA SER A 70 -1.59 -3.43 16.55
C SER A 70 -1.88 -2.02 17.09
N GLU A 71 -1.44 -0.98 16.37
CA GLU A 71 -1.67 0.42 16.72
C GLU A 71 -2.97 0.98 16.14
N LEU A 72 -3.76 0.19 15.41
CA LEU A 72 -5.11 0.56 14.98
C LEU A 72 -6.08 0.42 16.17
N THR A 73 -6.79 1.49 16.48
CA THR A 73 -7.82 1.51 17.52
C THR A 73 -9.18 1.09 16.98
N GLU A 74 -10.10 0.73 17.88
CA GLU A 74 -11.47 0.29 17.51
C GLU A 74 -12.27 1.39 16.77
N ASP A 75 -11.96 2.67 17.00
CA ASP A 75 -12.54 3.82 16.31
C ASP A 75 -11.80 4.18 15.00
N ASN A 76 -11.03 3.23 14.44
CA ASN A 76 -10.30 3.36 13.18
C ASN A 76 -9.26 4.51 13.19
N ARG A 77 -8.55 4.68 14.31
CA ARG A 77 -7.49 5.69 14.45
C ARG A 77 -6.12 5.06 14.66
N CYS A 78 -5.08 5.80 14.29
CA CYS A 78 -3.70 5.43 14.58
C CYS A 78 -3.30 5.90 15.99
N ARG A 79 -3.04 4.96 16.90
CA ARG A 79 -2.62 5.23 18.28
C ARG A 79 -1.32 6.02 18.37
N VAL A 80 -0.39 5.77 17.44
CA VAL A 80 0.93 6.42 17.39
C VAL A 80 0.97 7.63 16.45
N HIS A 81 -0.18 8.24 16.10
CA HIS A 81 -0.25 9.33 15.11
C HIS A 81 0.77 10.46 15.34
N ASP A 82 0.82 10.98 16.56
CA ASP A 82 1.66 12.11 16.98
C ASP A 82 2.87 11.64 17.82
N SER A 83 3.18 10.35 17.75
CA SER A 83 4.24 9.73 18.54
C SER A 83 5.55 9.64 17.73
N PRO A 84 6.72 9.82 18.37
CA PRO A 84 8.00 9.49 17.74
C PRO A 84 8.14 7.99 17.42
N ASN A 85 7.27 7.14 17.97
CA ASN A 85 7.25 5.71 17.67
C ASN A 85 6.60 5.38 16.31
N LYS A 86 6.02 6.36 15.62
CA LYS A 86 5.45 6.16 14.28
C LYS A 86 6.58 5.83 13.30
N PRO A 87 6.58 4.63 12.68
CA PRO A 87 7.70 4.22 11.84
C PRO A 87 7.68 4.99 10.51
N LEU A 88 8.86 5.14 9.91
CA LEU A 88 9.05 5.88 8.65
C LEU A 88 8.11 5.42 7.52
N ILE A 89 7.81 4.13 7.44
CA ILE A 89 6.90 3.60 6.42
C ILE A 89 5.48 4.17 6.56
N CYS A 90 4.99 4.39 7.79
CA CYS A 90 3.70 5.01 8.04
C CYS A 90 3.68 6.49 7.63
N HIS A 91 4.82 7.19 7.67
CA HIS A 91 4.93 8.57 7.17
C HIS A 91 4.97 8.67 5.64
N ARG A 92 5.36 7.57 4.97
CA ARG A 92 5.44 7.47 3.52
C ARG A 92 4.13 7.07 2.87
N TYR A 93 3.18 6.54 3.63
CA TYR A 93 1.84 6.29 3.12
C TYR A 93 1.09 7.61 2.85
N PRO A 94 0.30 7.71 1.78
CA PRO A 94 0.27 6.81 0.62
C PRO A 94 1.52 6.96 -0.25
N SER A 95 1.91 5.88 -0.92
CA SER A 95 3.07 5.86 -1.82
C SER A 95 2.71 6.20 -3.27
N SER A 96 1.46 5.96 -3.67
CA SER A 96 0.92 6.34 -4.98
C SER A 96 -0.56 6.74 -4.90
N LYS A 97 -1.10 7.29 -5.98
CA LYS A 97 -2.50 7.71 -6.06
C LYS A 97 -3.46 6.53 -5.81
N GLU A 98 -3.09 5.37 -6.33
CA GLU A 98 -3.87 4.14 -6.24
C GLU A 98 -4.05 3.67 -4.79
N ASP A 99 -3.13 4.01 -3.88
CA ASP A 99 -3.26 3.68 -2.45
C ASP A 99 -4.43 4.43 -1.77
N VAL A 100 -4.91 5.53 -2.34
CA VAL A 100 -5.93 6.40 -1.71
C VAL A 100 -7.11 6.74 -2.63
N GLU A 101 -7.13 6.22 -3.86
CA GLU A 101 -8.18 6.53 -4.84
C GLU A 101 -9.59 6.16 -4.33
N ASP A 102 -9.70 5.05 -3.60
CA ASP A 102 -10.95 4.58 -2.99
C ASP A 102 -11.09 4.98 -1.51
N ILE A 103 -10.27 5.92 -1.04
CA ILE A 103 -10.19 6.33 0.37
C ILE A 103 -10.41 7.86 0.46
N PRO A 104 -11.65 8.32 0.27
CA PRO A 104 -11.96 9.75 0.22
C PRO A 104 -11.66 10.47 1.55
N GLU A 105 -11.60 9.73 2.65
CA GLU A 105 -11.27 10.25 3.97
C GLU A 105 -9.77 10.28 4.24
N CYS A 106 -8.88 9.99 3.28
CA CYS A 106 -7.45 10.17 3.49
C CYS A 106 -7.06 11.65 3.37
N GLY A 107 -6.34 12.18 4.37
CA GLY A 107 -5.82 13.54 4.33
C GLY A 107 -4.68 13.78 3.32
N TYR A 108 -4.24 12.76 2.58
CA TYR A 108 -3.27 12.87 1.51
C TYR A 108 -3.92 12.74 0.13
N ASP A 109 -3.38 13.46 -0.85
CA ASP A 109 -3.80 13.44 -2.26
C ASP A 109 -2.56 13.47 -3.19
N PHE A 110 -2.77 13.24 -4.48
CA PHE A 110 -1.74 13.28 -5.52
C PHE A 110 -2.13 14.24 -6.64
N GLN A 111 -1.38 15.34 -6.74
CA GLN A 111 -1.62 16.37 -7.74
C GLN A 111 -0.47 16.44 -8.74
N PRO A 112 -0.70 16.88 -9.99
CA PRO A 112 0.39 17.11 -10.93
C PRO A 112 1.41 18.08 -10.31
N ALA A 113 2.69 17.71 -10.35
CA ALA A 113 3.73 18.59 -9.84
C ALA A 113 3.71 19.91 -10.63
N ASN A 114 3.54 21.02 -9.91
CA ASN A 114 3.69 22.34 -10.49
C ASN A 114 5.14 22.48 -10.97
N ARG A 115 5.32 22.74 -12.27
CA ARG A 115 6.63 23.14 -12.81
C ARG A 115 6.92 24.53 -12.23
N GLN A 116 7.78 24.59 -11.21
CA GLN A 116 8.46 25.83 -10.83
C GLN A 116 9.59 26.09 -11.83
#